data_AF-A0A7K6BC00-F1
#
_entry.id   AF-A0A7K6BC00-F1
#
_cell.length_a   1.000
_cell.length_b   1.000
_cell.length_c   1.000
_cell.angle_alpha   90.00
_cell.angle_beta   90.00
_cell.angle_gamma   90.00
#
_symmetry.space_group_name_H-M   'P 1'
#
loop_
_entity.id
_entity.type
_entity.pdbx_description
1 polymer ?
#
loop_
_entity_poly.entity_id
_entity_poly.type
_entity_poly.pdbx_seq_one_letter_code
_entity_poly.pdbx_strand_id
1 'polypeptide(L)'
;MSKSLGNVIDPRDVITGATLQRLQFPHGIPECGTDALRMALCSYNVHGDDVRLDVTTALNFRHFCNKVWNAVRFVLASLGPHPELPPPHEEVVAQQPMEKWVLSKLVQAVAECDRRMEALEVHGAVATVHHFWLRSFCDVYLVGDHVWM
;
A
#
# COMPACT_ATOMS: atom_id res chain seq x y z
N MET A 1 20.41 -29.54 -15.91
CA MET A 1 20.40 -28.38 -16.83
C MET A 1 20.87 -28.87 -18.19
N SER A 2 20.13 -28.59 -19.28
CA SER A 2 20.44 -29.06 -20.63
C SER A 2 20.52 -27.87 -21.60
N LYS A 3 21.64 -27.72 -22.32
CA LYS A 3 21.81 -26.65 -23.32
C LYS A 3 20.75 -26.72 -24.43
N SER A 4 20.21 -27.90 -24.73
CA SER A 4 19.16 -28.09 -25.74
C SER A 4 17.78 -27.61 -25.32
N LEU A 5 17.52 -27.43 -24.02
CA LEU A 5 16.24 -26.99 -23.47
C LEU A 5 16.18 -25.47 -23.23
N GLY A 6 17.26 -24.73 -23.55
CA GLY A 6 17.34 -23.28 -23.31
C GLY A 6 17.37 -22.89 -21.82
N ASN A 7 17.52 -23.86 -20.91
CA ASN A 7 17.49 -23.64 -19.46
C ASN A 7 18.90 -23.54 -18.83
N VAL A 8 19.88 -23.09 -19.61
CA VAL A 8 21.25 -22.85 -19.18
C VAL A 8 21.52 -21.36 -19.26
N ILE A 9 21.76 -20.73 -18.11
CA ILE A 9 22.20 -19.33 -18.04
C ILE A 9 23.66 -19.28 -18.50
N ASP A 10 23.99 -18.43 -19.47
CA ASP A 10 25.38 -18.23 -19.90
C ASP A 10 26.18 -17.63 -18.73
N PRO A 11 27.36 -18.17 -18.37
CA PRO A 11 28.23 -17.57 -17.37
C PRO A 11 28.53 -16.08 -17.61
N ARG A 12 28.56 -15.63 -18.87
CA ARG A 12 28.72 -14.20 -19.22
C ARG A 12 27.53 -13.36 -18.78
N ASP A 13 26.32 -13.90 -18.89
CA ASP A 13 25.10 -13.22 -18.43
C ASP A 13 25.08 -13.12 -16.90
N VAL A 14 25.62 -14.12 -16.19
CA VAL A 14 25.79 -14.06 -14.74
C VAL A 14 26.76 -12.94 -14.34
N ILE A 15 27.92 -12.85 -15.02
CA ILE A 15 28.93 -11.80 -14.75
C ILE A 15 28.36 -10.41 -15.10
N THR A 16 27.67 -10.31 -16.23
CA THR A 16 27.04 -9.06 -16.69
C THR A 16 25.94 -8.64 -15.73
N GLY A 17 25.06 -9.56 -15.33
CA GLY A 17 24.01 -9.31 -14.34
C GLY A 17 24.55 -8.86 -12.99
N ALA A 18 25.59 -9.51 -12.47
CA ALA A 18 26.24 -9.09 -11.23
C ALA A 18 26.88 -7.69 -11.34
N THR A 19 27.42 -7.36 -12.52
CA THR A 19 27.98 -6.02 -12.79
C THR A 19 26.87 -4.97 -12.86
N LEU A 20 25.79 -5.23 -13.58
CA LEU A 20 24.63 -4.35 -13.69
C LEU A 20 23.95 -4.14 -12.33
N GLN A 21 23.83 -5.18 -11.51
CA GLN A 21 23.29 -5.08 -10.16
C GLN A 21 24.13 -4.12 -9.29
N ARG A 22 25.47 -4.21 -9.36
CA ARG A 22 26.37 -3.28 -8.64
C ARG A 22 26.29 -1.86 -9.18
N LEU A 23 26.07 -1.68 -10.47
CA LEU A 23 25.91 -0.36 -11.08
C LEU A 23 24.55 0.28 -10.72
N GLN A 24 23.47 -0.49 -10.71
CA GLN A 24 22.13 -0.02 -10.33
C GLN A 24 21.99 0.20 -8.82
N PHE A 25 22.64 -0.65 -8.02
CA PHE A 25 22.57 -0.62 -6.57
C PHE A 25 23.98 -0.56 -5.97
N PRO A 26 24.72 0.56 -6.13
CA PRO A 26 26.10 0.69 -5.65
C PRO A 26 26.21 0.56 -4.12
N HIS A 27 25.11 0.81 -3.40
CA HIS A 27 25.01 0.69 -1.94
C HIS A 27 24.18 -0.52 -1.50
N GLY A 28 23.90 -1.46 -2.42
CA GLY A 28 22.99 -2.59 -2.18
C GLY A 28 21.52 -2.24 -2.38
N ILE A 29 20.68 -3.28 -2.41
CA ILE A 29 19.22 -3.11 -2.54
C ILE A 29 18.69 -2.68 -1.17
N PRO A 30 18.00 -1.54 -1.06
CA PRO A 30 17.48 -1.07 0.20
C PRO A 30 16.39 -1.99 0.75
N GLU A 31 16.36 -2.14 2.07
CA GLU A 31 15.30 -2.87 2.75
C GLU A 31 13.96 -2.16 2.58
N CYS A 32 12.96 -2.86 2.06
CA CYS A 32 11.59 -2.34 1.89
C CYS A 32 10.64 -2.80 3.01
N GLY A 33 10.89 -3.97 3.62
CA GLY A 33 10.00 -4.61 4.60
C GLY A 33 8.98 -5.54 3.95
N THR A 34 8.50 -6.53 4.69
CA THR A 34 7.67 -7.62 4.15
C THR A 34 6.32 -7.14 3.62
N ASP A 35 5.64 -6.25 4.35
CA ASP A 35 4.31 -5.78 3.94
C ASP A 35 4.40 -4.84 2.73
N ALA A 36 5.46 -4.02 2.66
CA ALA A 36 5.74 -3.20 1.49
C ALA A 36 5.96 -4.07 0.23
N LEU A 37 6.74 -5.14 0.37
CA LEU A 37 6.98 -6.09 -0.73
C LEU A 37 5.69 -6.80 -1.16
N ARG A 38 4.85 -7.24 -0.20
CA ARG A 38 3.54 -7.85 -0.50
C ARG A 38 2.64 -6.89 -1.27
N MET A 39 2.51 -5.66 -0.80
CA MET A 39 1.70 -4.64 -1.45
C MET A 39 2.23 -4.32 -2.86
N ALA A 40 3.55 -4.23 -3.03
CA ALA A 40 4.16 -4.05 -4.33
C ALA A 40 3.82 -5.18 -5.30
N LEU A 41 3.99 -6.44 -4.88
CA LEU A 41 3.65 -7.60 -5.71
C LEU A 41 2.15 -7.64 -6.05
N CYS A 42 1.29 -7.37 -5.08
CA CYS A 42 -0.16 -7.32 -5.28
C CYS A 42 -0.61 -6.15 -6.16
N SER A 43 0.21 -5.11 -6.33
CA SER A 43 -0.12 -3.95 -7.18
C SER A 43 0.02 -4.19 -8.68
N TYR A 44 0.62 -5.32 -9.09
CA TYR A 44 0.76 -5.68 -10.50
C TYR A 44 -0.43 -6.48 -11.01
N ASN A 45 -0.85 -6.22 -12.25
CA ASN A 45 -1.90 -6.98 -12.90
C ASN A 45 -1.37 -8.31 -13.44
N VAL A 46 -1.59 -9.39 -12.69
CA VAL A 46 -1.10 -10.73 -13.04
C VAL A 46 -1.89 -11.37 -14.20
N HIS A 47 -3.08 -10.87 -14.54
CA HIS A 47 -3.95 -11.46 -15.58
C HIS A 47 -3.60 -11.07 -17.02
N GLY A 48 -2.54 -10.31 -17.25
CA GLY A 48 -2.20 -9.86 -18.60
C GLY A 48 -0.75 -9.46 -18.85
N ASP A 49 0.02 -9.14 -17.79
CA ASP A 49 1.36 -8.58 -17.94
C ASP A 49 2.42 -9.42 -17.21
N ASP A 50 3.63 -9.46 -17.78
CA ASP A 50 4.82 -9.93 -17.07
C ASP A 50 5.08 -9.01 -15.86
N VAL A 51 5.22 -9.61 -14.68
CA VAL A 51 5.53 -8.86 -13.44
C VAL A 51 6.98 -8.40 -13.47
N ARG A 52 7.21 -7.17 -13.92
CA ARG A 52 8.50 -6.48 -13.79
C ARG A 52 8.59 -5.82 -12.42
N LEU A 53 9.05 -6.59 -11.43
CA LEU A 53 9.26 -6.07 -10.08
C LEU A 53 10.31 -4.95 -10.09
N ASP A 54 9.90 -3.77 -9.64
CA ASP A 54 10.75 -2.61 -9.44
C ASP A 54 10.95 -2.36 -7.94
N VAL A 55 12.22 -2.23 -7.53
CA VAL A 55 12.60 -1.89 -6.16
C VAL A 55 11.99 -0.55 -5.74
N THR A 56 11.86 0.39 -6.68
CA THR A 56 11.22 1.69 -6.42
C THR A 56 9.76 1.53 -6.02
N THR A 57 9.01 0.63 -6.65
CA THR A 57 7.62 0.32 -6.25
C THR A 57 7.56 -0.22 -4.82
N ALA A 58 8.46 -1.14 -4.46
CA ALA A 58 8.54 -1.65 -3.09
C ALA A 58 8.89 -0.56 -2.06
N LEU A 59 9.79 0.38 -2.42
CA LEU A 59 10.11 1.53 -1.57
C LEU A 59 8.93 2.50 -1.42
N ASN A 60 8.18 2.74 -2.49
CA ASN A 60 6.97 3.57 -2.42
C ASN A 60 5.94 2.96 -1.46
N PHE A 61 5.76 1.62 -1.50
CA PHE A 61 4.90 0.95 -0.52
C PHE A 61 5.48 0.95 0.90
N ARG A 62 6.81 0.98 1.09
CA ARG A 62 7.41 1.22 2.41
C ARG A 62 7.03 2.60 2.95
N HIS A 63 7.09 3.63 2.11
CA HIS A 63 6.64 4.97 2.50
C HIS A 63 5.16 5.01 2.82
N PHE A 64 4.33 4.29 2.05
CA PHE A 64 2.90 4.12 2.35
C PHE A 64 2.67 3.43 3.70
N CYS A 65 3.30 2.29 3.98
CA CYS A 65 3.18 1.60 5.28
C CYS A 65 3.59 2.51 6.43
N ASN A 66 4.68 3.28 6.27
CA ASN A 66 5.08 4.27 7.27
C ASN A 66 4.06 5.40 7.43
N LYS A 67 3.40 5.84 6.36
CA LYS A 67 2.33 6.84 6.42
C LYS A 67 1.12 6.30 7.20
N VAL A 68 0.71 5.05 6.95
CA VAL A 68 -0.35 4.37 7.70
C VAL A 68 0.00 4.28 9.19
N TRP A 69 1.23 3.85 9.51
CA TRP A 69 1.72 3.81 10.89
C TRP A 69 1.64 5.17 11.59
N ASN A 70 2.12 6.23 10.92
CA ASN A 70 2.06 7.59 11.48
C ASN A 70 0.63 8.08 11.67
N ALA A 71 -0.27 7.80 10.73
CA ALA A 71 -1.68 8.15 10.83
C ALA A 71 -2.36 7.44 12.01
N VAL A 72 -2.15 6.14 12.18
CA VAL A 72 -2.68 5.36 13.31
C VAL A 72 -2.12 5.89 14.63
N ARG A 73 -0.81 6.13 14.71
CA ARG A 73 -0.17 6.70 15.91
C ARG A 73 -0.73 8.07 16.26
N PHE A 74 -0.99 8.90 15.26
CA PHE A 74 -1.61 10.22 15.44
C PHE A 74 -3.02 10.08 16.03
N VAL A 75 -3.89 9.23 15.45
CA VAL A 75 -5.24 8.99 15.96
C VAL A 75 -5.22 8.44 17.38
N LEU A 76 -4.37 7.45 17.66
CA LEU A 76 -4.23 6.88 19.01
C LEU A 76 -3.76 7.92 20.03
N ALA A 77 -2.85 8.82 19.65
CA ALA A 77 -2.40 9.90 20.53
C ALA A 77 -3.55 10.87 20.87
N SER A 78 -4.45 11.13 19.92
CA SER A 78 -5.62 11.98 20.13
C SER A 78 -6.65 11.39 21.10
N LEU A 79 -6.65 10.07 21.32
CA LEU A 79 -7.55 9.40 22.26
C LEU A 79 -7.08 9.45 23.72
N GLY A 80 -5.85 9.91 23.97
CA GLY A 80 -5.27 10.01 25.32
C GLY A 80 -4.79 8.66 25.91
N PRO A 81 -4.25 8.66 27.14
CA PRO A 81 -3.61 7.49 27.76
C PRO A 81 -4.58 6.40 28.22
N HIS A 82 -5.86 6.75 28.43
CA HIS A 82 -6.91 5.83 28.85
C HIS A 82 -8.16 6.05 27.99
N PRO A 83 -8.13 5.60 26.72
CA PRO A 83 -9.28 5.71 25.85
C PRO A 83 -10.43 4.89 26.45
N GLU A 84 -11.58 5.52 26.60
CA GLU A 84 -12.82 4.78 26.86
C GLU A 84 -13.08 3.84 25.69
N LEU A 85 -13.66 2.67 25.96
CA LEU A 85 -14.08 1.78 24.91
C LEU A 85 -15.08 2.54 24.03
N PRO A 86 -14.86 2.61 22.70
CA PRO A 86 -15.83 3.26 21.83
C PRO A 86 -17.17 2.54 21.98
N PRO A 87 -18.29 3.29 21.93
CA PRO A 87 -19.61 2.68 21.93
C PRO A 87 -19.75 1.73 20.74
N PRO A 88 -20.69 0.78 20.78
CA PRO A 88 -20.99 -0.09 19.65
C PRO A 88 -21.16 0.74 18.38
N HIS A 89 -20.61 0.24 17.27
CA HIS A 89 -20.68 0.95 15.99
C HIS A 89 -22.11 1.33 15.56
N GLU A 90 -23.14 0.59 16.00
CA GLU A 90 -24.55 0.93 15.76
C GLU A 90 -24.98 2.23 16.45
N GLU A 91 -24.31 2.63 17.53
CA GLU A 91 -24.58 3.84 18.31
C GLU A 91 -23.70 5.02 17.86
N VAL A 92 -22.68 4.78 17.02
CA VAL A 92 -21.80 5.81 16.50
C VAL A 92 -22.46 6.49 15.30
N VAL A 93 -22.98 7.70 15.53
CA VAL A 93 -23.53 8.54 14.47
C VAL A 93 -22.57 9.68 14.18
N ALA A 94 -22.00 9.70 12.97
CA ALA A 94 -21.23 10.83 12.48
C ALA A 94 -22.10 12.10 12.47
N GLN A 95 -21.68 13.10 13.25
CA GLN A 95 -22.41 14.36 13.39
C GLN A 95 -21.88 15.39 12.41
N GLN A 96 -20.55 15.46 12.27
CA GLN A 96 -19.89 16.51 11.50
C GLN A 96 -19.93 16.22 9.98
N PRO A 97 -19.98 17.26 9.13
CA PRO A 97 -19.92 17.08 7.68
C PRO A 97 -18.67 16.31 7.22
N MET A 98 -17.54 16.55 7.88
CA MET A 98 -16.24 15.93 7.55
C MET A 98 -16.21 14.44 7.90
N GLU A 99 -16.76 14.05 9.05
CA GLU A 99 -16.97 12.65 9.46
C GLU A 99 -17.88 11.91 8.45
N LYS A 100 -19.01 12.52 8.08
CA LYS A 100 -19.95 11.95 7.09
C LYS A 100 -19.28 11.77 5.74
N TRP A 101 -18.46 12.74 5.31
CA TRP A 101 -17.72 12.67 4.07
C TRP A 101 -16.70 11.52 4.08
N VAL A 102 -15.89 11.38 5.13
CA VAL A 102 -14.83 10.35 5.16
C VAL A 102 -15.44 8.95 5.24
N LEU A 103 -16.55 8.79 5.98
CA LEU A 103 -17.29 7.54 6.02
C LEU A 103 -17.94 7.21 4.66
N SER A 104 -18.48 8.20 3.96
CA SER A 104 -18.97 8.00 2.59
C SER A 104 -17.86 7.52 1.65
N LYS A 105 -16.65 8.09 1.77
CA LYS A 105 -15.46 7.65 1.01
C LYS A 105 -15.01 6.26 1.39
N LEU A 106 -15.08 5.91 2.68
CA LEU A 106 -14.74 4.57 3.15
C LEU A 106 -15.71 3.53 2.57
N VAL A 107 -17.02 3.78 2.64
CA VAL A 107 -18.03 2.88 2.06
C VAL A 107 -17.82 2.68 0.56
N GLN A 108 -17.53 3.76 -0.18
CA GLN A 108 -17.19 3.67 -1.61
C GLN A 108 -15.94 2.82 -1.85
N ALA A 109 -14.90 3.01 -1.04
CA ALA A 109 -13.65 2.25 -1.16
C ALA A 109 -13.83 0.76 -0.82
N VAL A 110 -14.62 0.43 0.21
CA VAL A 110 -14.93 -0.95 0.58
C VAL A 110 -15.70 -1.65 -0.55
N ALA A 111 -16.79 -1.04 -1.03
CA ALA A 111 -17.59 -1.62 -2.12
C ALA A 111 -16.77 -1.85 -3.39
N GLU A 112 -15.90 -0.89 -3.74
CA GLU A 112 -14.99 -1.03 -4.87
C GLU A 112 -13.94 -2.11 -4.63
N CYS A 113 -13.36 -2.18 -3.44
CA CYS A 113 -12.39 -3.21 -3.07
C CYS A 113 -13.01 -4.61 -3.18
N ASP A 114 -14.21 -4.81 -2.64
CA ASP A 114 -14.93 -6.08 -2.68
C ASP A 114 -15.18 -6.52 -4.13
N ARG A 115 -15.72 -5.61 -4.96
CA ARG A 115 -15.96 -5.85 -6.38
C ARG A 115 -14.69 -6.27 -7.14
N ARG A 116 -13.56 -5.63 -6.85
CA ARG A 116 -12.26 -5.98 -7.47
C ARG A 116 -11.74 -7.32 -6.98
N MET A 117 -11.88 -7.61 -5.69
CA MET A 117 -11.48 -8.88 -5.11
C MET A 117 -12.31 -10.05 -5.67
N GLU A 118 -13.62 -9.88 -5.83
CA GLU A 118 -14.51 -10.84 -6.49
C GLU A 118 -14.11 -11.12 -7.94
N ALA A 119 -13.69 -10.07 -8.66
CA ALA A 119 -13.16 -10.18 -10.02
C ALA A 119 -11.71 -10.73 -10.09
N LEU A 120 -11.10 -11.08 -8.95
CA LEU A 120 -9.69 -11.46 -8.83
C LEU A 120 -8.71 -10.39 -9.33
N GLU A 121 -9.14 -9.13 -9.36
CA GLU A 121 -8.35 -7.94 -9.72
C GLU A 121 -7.65 -7.36 -8.48
N VAL A 122 -6.77 -8.14 -7.87
CA VAL A 122 -6.07 -7.77 -6.61
C VAL A 122 -5.34 -6.43 -6.72
N HIS A 123 -4.73 -6.13 -7.87
CA HIS A 123 -4.08 -4.85 -8.14
C HIS A 123 -5.04 -3.66 -8.06
N GLY A 124 -6.27 -3.83 -8.53
CA GLY A 124 -7.33 -2.82 -8.42
C GLY A 124 -7.75 -2.61 -6.97
N ALA A 125 -7.88 -3.69 -6.19
CA ALA A 125 -8.19 -3.62 -4.77
C ALA A 125 -7.09 -2.87 -3.98
N VAL A 126 -5.80 -3.18 -4.24
CA VAL A 126 -4.67 -2.48 -3.64
C VAL A 126 -4.69 -0.99 -3.99
N ALA A 127 -4.94 -0.64 -5.25
CA ALA A 127 -5.04 0.75 -5.69
C ALA A 127 -6.17 1.51 -4.97
N THR A 128 -7.33 0.88 -4.78
CA THR A 128 -8.47 1.45 -4.06
C THR A 128 -8.14 1.73 -2.59
N VAL A 129 -7.58 0.75 -1.88
CA VAL A 129 -7.17 0.90 -0.47
C VAL A 129 -6.11 2.00 -0.34
N HIS A 130 -5.10 1.98 -1.21
CA HIS A 130 -4.03 2.98 -1.22
C HIS A 130 -4.58 4.40 -1.47
N HIS A 131 -5.50 4.55 -2.43
CA HIS A 131 -6.14 5.81 -2.75
C HIS A 131 -6.96 6.35 -1.57
N PHE A 132 -7.78 5.53 -0.93
CA PHE A 132 -8.55 5.94 0.24
C PHE A 132 -7.63 6.45 1.35
N TRP A 133 -6.62 5.66 1.73
CA TRP A 133 -5.71 6.01 2.81
C TRP A 133 -4.95 7.30 2.57
N LEU A 134 -4.38 7.48 1.37
CA LEU A 134 -3.61 8.68 1.08
C LEU A 134 -4.52 9.88 0.82
N ARG A 135 -5.41 9.78 -0.16
CA ARG A 135 -6.11 10.92 -0.74
C ARG A 135 -7.34 11.34 0.03
N SER A 136 -8.00 10.40 0.71
CA SER A 136 -9.21 10.70 1.48
C SER A 136 -8.89 10.84 2.96
N PHE A 137 -8.26 9.85 3.55
CA PHE A 137 -8.02 9.82 4.99
C PHE A 137 -6.87 10.75 5.40
N CYS A 138 -5.66 10.55 4.87
CA CYS A 138 -4.49 11.32 5.29
C CYS A 138 -4.51 12.77 4.78
N ASP A 139 -4.72 12.97 3.47
CA ASP A 139 -4.57 14.30 2.84
C ASP A 139 -5.72 15.26 3.20
N VAL A 140 -6.93 14.73 3.39
CA VAL A 140 -8.13 15.57 3.60
C VAL A 140 -8.67 15.44 5.03
N TYR A 141 -8.98 14.23 5.50
CA TYR A 141 -9.63 14.08 6.81
C TYR A 141 -8.71 14.45 7.97
N LEU A 142 -7.52 13.83 8.05
CA LEU A 142 -6.58 14.10 9.16
C LEU A 142 -6.01 15.52 9.16
N VAL A 143 -5.87 16.16 8.00
CA VAL A 143 -5.41 17.55 7.91
C VAL A 143 -6.57 18.53 8.13
N GLY A 144 -7.75 18.20 7.59
CA GLY A 144 -8.94 19.04 7.64
C GLY A 144 -9.49 19.25 9.05
N ASP A 145 -9.47 18.21 9.89
CA ASP A 145 -9.96 18.31 11.28
C ASP A 145 -9.16 19.30 12.14
N HIS A 146 -7.90 19.60 11.78
CA HIS A 146 -7.09 20.60 12.47
C HIS A 146 -7.39 22.06 12.08
N VAL A 147 -8.17 22.28 11.02
CA VAL A 147 -8.48 23.63 10.50
C VAL A 147 -9.85 24.11 10.99
N TRP A 148 -10.68 23.23 11.53
CA TRP A 148 -12.07 23.54 11.95
C TRP A 148 -12.33 23.40 13.46
N MET A 149 -11.29 23.17 14.27
CA MET A 149 -11.32 23.41 15.74
C MET A 149 -10.88 24.83 16.05
#